data_AF-A0A0C2UDI1-F1
#
_entry.id   AF-A0A0C2UDI1-F1
#
_cell.length_a   1.000
_cell.length_b   1.000
_cell.length_c   1.000
_cell.angle_alpha   90.00
_cell.angle_beta   90.00
_cell.angle_gamma   90.00
#
_symmetry.space_group_name_H-M   'P 1'
#
loop_
_entity.id
_entity.type
_entity.pdbx_description
1 polymer ?
#
loop_
_entity_poly.entity_id
_entity_poly.type
_entity_poly.pdbx_seq_one_letter_code
_entity_poly.pdbx_strand_id
1 'polypeptide(L)'
;MMTITESALRRKAARLDHRLIKSRLRGQPHSNNQGLYQLVDFRNNVVLGCAYEATLDEVAAFLVRDEPDLKNTTEWRRLGYEPIPDAIPAKSKWCWSGWGDWWSANQVRPSGRRRRPPVVPVEVEATPENIAKAIFAVNRAAKRRRDAASATYRRKMYGIAREHAFVKRDYYDLKDRGVALLARIGMAEASDLHGGLWVWKVANYRFHSTLSPKGLTIPEAAADQEEFFAEAKPVERGEMRLADAVALLKKLDDFRGEFDRVGGCW
;
A
#
# COMPACT_ATOMS: atom_id res chain seq x y z
N MET A 1 -0.27 -16.65 -31.25
CA MET A 1 0.07 -16.41 -29.83
C MET A 1 1.54 -16.75 -29.66
N MET A 2 2.38 -15.83 -29.18
CA MET A 2 3.79 -16.16 -28.90
C MET A 2 3.84 -17.08 -27.67
N THR A 3 4.42 -18.26 -27.82
CA THR A 3 4.64 -19.20 -26.72
C THR A 3 5.64 -18.61 -25.73
N ILE A 4 5.19 -18.33 -24.51
CA ILE A 4 6.03 -17.78 -23.45
C ILE A 4 6.93 -18.91 -22.94
N THR A 5 8.24 -18.76 -23.12
CA THR A 5 9.20 -19.79 -22.66
C THR A 5 9.59 -19.57 -21.21
N GLU A 6 9.78 -20.67 -20.46
CA GLU A 6 10.27 -20.64 -19.07
C GLU A 6 11.56 -19.82 -18.94
N SER A 7 12.51 -19.99 -19.86
CA SER A 7 13.77 -19.24 -19.87
C SER A 7 13.57 -17.73 -20.04
N ALA A 8 12.59 -17.30 -20.86
CA ALA A 8 12.27 -15.89 -21.00
C ALA A 8 11.69 -15.32 -19.69
N LEU A 9 10.81 -16.07 -19.01
CA LEU A 9 10.25 -15.65 -17.73
C LEU A 9 11.30 -15.65 -16.61
N ARG A 10 12.23 -16.60 -16.57
CA ARG A 10 13.36 -16.56 -15.63
C ARG A 10 14.20 -15.29 -15.79
N ARG A 11 14.54 -14.92 -17.02
CA ARG A 11 15.25 -13.66 -17.32
C ARG A 11 14.41 -12.42 -16.98
N LYS A 12 13.09 -12.49 -17.14
CA LYS A 12 12.20 -11.38 -16.78
C LYS A 12 12.09 -11.24 -15.25
N ALA A 13 11.86 -12.34 -14.53
CA ALA A 13 11.85 -12.41 -13.08
C ALA A 13 13.14 -11.85 -12.48
N ALA A 14 14.29 -12.31 -12.96
CA ALA A 14 15.59 -11.86 -12.45
C ALA A 14 15.83 -10.35 -12.63
N ARG A 15 15.29 -9.74 -13.69
CA ARG A 15 15.36 -8.28 -13.90
C ARG A 15 14.47 -7.47 -12.96
N LEU A 16 13.49 -8.14 -12.34
CA LEU A 16 12.52 -7.56 -11.41
C LEU A 16 12.82 -8.00 -9.97
N ASP A 17 14.05 -8.43 -9.69
CA ASP A 17 14.49 -8.94 -8.38
C ASP A 17 13.68 -10.13 -7.84
N HIS A 18 13.12 -10.93 -8.75
CA HIS A 18 12.45 -12.19 -8.45
C HIS A 18 13.23 -13.39 -8.97
N ARG A 19 12.96 -14.54 -8.39
CA ARG A 19 13.43 -15.84 -8.87
C ARG A 19 12.24 -16.75 -9.13
N LEU A 20 12.13 -17.20 -10.37
CA LEU A 20 11.18 -18.25 -10.74
C LEU A 20 11.74 -19.61 -10.34
N ILE A 21 11.10 -20.30 -9.41
CA ILE A 21 11.46 -21.64 -8.97
C ILE A 21 10.48 -22.62 -9.62
N LYS A 22 11.02 -23.68 -10.22
CA LYS A 22 10.22 -24.78 -10.74
C LYS A 22 10.21 -25.87 -9.69
N SER A 23 9.07 -26.50 -9.49
CA SER A 23 9.00 -27.68 -8.65
C SER A 23 10.02 -28.73 -9.11
N ARG A 24 10.82 -29.25 -8.18
CA ARG A 24 11.73 -30.37 -8.42
C ARG A 24 11.13 -31.62 -7.79
N LEU A 25 10.14 -32.23 -8.44
CA LEU A 25 9.69 -33.57 -8.03
C LEU A 25 10.19 -34.62 -9.01
N ARG A 26 11.11 -35.46 -8.51
CA ARG A 26 11.33 -36.81 -9.05
C ARG A 26 10.09 -37.64 -8.70
N GLY A 27 9.12 -37.72 -9.60
CA GLY A 27 8.28 -38.91 -9.74
C GLY A 27 6.84 -38.90 -9.21
N GLN A 28 6.43 -38.12 -8.19
CA GLN A 28 5.02 -38.14 -7.73
C GLN A 28 4.54 -36.80 -7.12
N PRO A 29 3.34 -36.30 -7.45
CA PRO A 29 2.73 -35.14 -6.80
C PRO A 29 2.51 -35.38 -5.30
N HIS A 30 2.90 -34.42 -4.45
CA HIS A 30 2.58 -34.40 -3.02
C HIS A 30 1.59 -33.23 -2.78
N SER A 31 0.78 -33.29 -1.72
CA SER A 31 -0.23 -32.28 -1.38
C SER A 31 0.28 -30.83 -1.36
N ASN A 32 1.59 -30.63 -1.12
CA ASN A 32 2.21 -29.32 -1.01
C ASN A 32 3.00 -28.91 -2.27
N ASN A 33 2.90 -29.67 -3.35
CA ASN A 33 3.68 -29.46 -4.56
C ASN A 33 2.94 -29.99 -5.79
N GLN A 34 2.25 -29.09 -6.49
CA GLN A 34 1.44 -29.42 -7.67
C GLN A 34 2.24 -29.52 -8.99
N GLY A 35 3.58 -29.45 -8.92
CA GLY A 35 4.44 -29.67 -10.09
C GLY A 35 4.58 -28.48 -11.04
N LEU A 36 4.11 -27.28 -10.66
CA LEU A 36 4.20 -26.07 -11.46
C LEU A 36 5.33 -25.15 -10.95
N TYR A 37 5.08 -23.85 -10.89
CA TYR A 37 6.07 -22.84 -10.56
C TYR A 37 5.70 -22.07 -9.28
N GLN A 38 6.74 -21.49 -8.69
CA GLN A 38 6.66 -20.55 -7.60
C GLN A 38 7.54 -19.35 -7.94
N LEU A 39 7.04 -18.14 -7.73
CA LEU A 39 7.83 -16.93 -7.86
C LEU A 39 8.18 -16.45 -6.46
N VAL A 40 9.46 -16.23 -6.20
CA VAL A 40 9.96 -15.70 -4.93
C VAL A 40 10.71 -14.40 -5.14
N ASP A 41 10.72 -13.52 -4.14
CA ASP A 41 11.61 -12.35 -4.13
C ASP A 41 13.07 -12.75 -3.77
N PHE A 42 13.99 -11.78 -3.77
CA PHE A 42 15.39 -11.98 -3.38
C PHE A 42 15.60 -12.39 -1.91
N ARG A 43 14.58 -12.23 -1.05
CA ARG A 43 14.58 -12.67 0.36
C ARG A 43 13.98 -14.07 0.53
N ASN A 44 13.63 -14.74 -0.57
CA ASN A 44 12.92 -16.01 -0.63
C ASN A 44 11.47 -15.97 -0.10
N ASN A 45 10.84 -14.79 -0.01
CA ASN A 45 9.42 -14.73 0.26
C ASN A 45 8.65 -15.13 -1.00
N VAL A 46 7.61 -15.93 -0.85
CA VAL A 46 6.75 -16.33 -1.97
C VAL A 46 5.84 -15.18 -2.36
N VAL A 47 5.96 -14.72 -3.61
CA VAL A 47 5.12 -13.66 -4.16
C VAL A 47 4.00 -14.19 -5.06
N LEU A 48 4.16 -15.41 -5.60
CA LEU A 48 3.14 -16.12 -6.37
C LEU A 48 3.38 -17.64 -6.30
N GLY A 49 2.30 -18.42 -6.18
CA GLY A 49 2.35 -19.89 -6.19
C GLY A 49 2.90 -20.47 -4.89
N CYS A 50 2.19 -20.27 -3.78
CA CYS A 50 2.59 -20.71 -2.43
C CYS A 50 2.98 -22.19 -2.35
N ALA A 51 2.30 -23.05 -3.11
CA ALA A 51 2.55 -24.50 -3.17
C ALA A 51 2.98 -25.00 -4.56
N TYR A 52 3.74 -24.19 -5.32
CA TYR A 52 4.13 -24.52 -6.70
C TYR A 52 2.93 -24.78 -7.62
N GLU A 53 1.93 -23.93 -7.53
CA GLU A 53 0.67 -24.02 -8.28
C GLU A 53 0.55 -22.96 -9.39
N ALA A 54 1.53 -22.05 -9.51
CA ALA A 54 1.47 -21.00 -10.53
C ALA A 54 1.91 -21.53 -11.89
N THR A 55 1.08 -21.29 -12.91
CA THR A 55 1.39 -21.56 -14.31
C THR A 55 2.38 -20.53 -14.88
N LEU A 56 3.00 -20.83 -16.02
CA LEU A 56 3.87 -19.86 -16.71
C LEU A 56 3.08 -18.60 -17.14
N ASP A 57 1.81 -18.74 -17.51
CA ASP A 57 0.98 -17.61 -17.92
C ASP A 57 0.64 -16.69 -16.74
N GLU A 58 0.35 -17.26 -15.56
CA GLU A 58 0.15 -16.48 -14.33
C GLU A 58 1.43 -15.77 -13.89
N VAL A 59 2.58 -16.45 -13.97
CA VAL A 59 3.88 -15.84 -13.72
C VAL A 59 4.14 -14.72 -14.72
N ALA A 60 3.85 -14.93 -16.01
CA ALA A 60 4.02 -13.91 -17.04
C ALA A 60 3.15 -12.68 -16.76
N ALA A 61 1.87 -12.90 -16.44
CA ALA A 61 0.93 -11.84 -16.08
C ALA A 61 1.41 -11.06 -14.85
N PHE A 62 1.89 -11.77 -13.82
CA PHE A 62 2.48 -11.15 -12.63
C PHE A 62 3.69 -10.29 -12.97
N LEU A 63 4.64 -10.80 -13.76
CA LEU A 63 5.86 -10.09 -14.13
C LEU A 63 5.61 -8.93 -15.11
N VAL A 64 4.54 -8.97 -15.90
CA VAL A 64 4.08 -7.81 -16.68
C VAL A 64 3.52 -6.73 -15.77
N ARG A 65 2.73 -7.12 -14.76
CA ARG A 65 2.22 -6.18 -13.74
C ARG A 65 3.36 -5.55 -12.92
N ASP A 66 4.42 -6.30 -12.69
CA ASP A 66 5.55 -5.89 -11.86
C ASP A 66 6.67 -5.18 -12.63
N GLU A 67 6.58 -5.13 -13.96
CA GLU A 67 7.53 -4.39 -14.79
C GLU A 67 7.47 -2.90 -14.41
N PRO A 68 8.58 -2.29 -13.97
CA PRO A 68 8.58 -0.88 -13.61
C PRO A 68 8.19 -0.11 -14.86
N ASP A 69 7.19 0.77 -14.73
CA ASP A 69 6.77 1.68 -15.79
C ASP A 69 7.90 2.70 -16.01
N LEU A 70 8.94 2.26 -16.71
CA LEU A 70 10.11 3.03 -17.03
C LEU A 70 9.75 3.92 -18.22
N LYS A 71 9.89 5.22 -18.02
CA LYS A 71 9.72 6.21 -19.08
C LYS A 71 10.93 7.12 -19.12
N ASN A 72 11.26 7.63 -20.29
CA ASN A 72 12.33 8.62 -20.41
C ASN A 72 11.90 9.97 -19.84
N THR A 73 12.85 10.89 -19.66
CA THR A 73 12.59 12.24 -19.10
C THR A 73 11.50 12.99 -19.87
N THR A 74 11.46 12.88 -21.20
CA THR A 74 10.48 13.57 -22.06
C THR A 74 9.08 13.02 -21.85
N GLU A 75 8.93 11.70 -21.79
CA GLU A 75 7.67 11.03 -21.52
C GLU A 75 7.12 11.39 -20.13
N TRP A 76 7.97 11.41 -19.10
CA TRP A 76 7.56 11.85 -17.77
C TRP A 76 7.09 13.31 -17.75
N ARG A 77 7.82 14.21 -18.42
CA ARG A 77 7.42 15.63 -18.53
C ARG A 77 6.06 15.80 -19.20
N ARG A 78 5.77 15.02 -20.24
CA ARG A 78 4.44 15.00 -20.89
C ARG A 78 3.33 14.55 -19.95
N LEU A 79 3.64 13.69 -18.99
CA LEU A 79 2.71 13.26 -17.94
C LEU A 79 2.62 14.24 -16.76
N GLY A 80 3.36 15.35 -16.79
CA GLY A 80 3.41 16.33 -15.70
C GLY A 80 4.31 15.90 -14.55
N TYR A 81 5.35 15.10 -14.83
CA TYR A 81 6.36 14.66 -13.86
C TYR A 81 7.77 15.00 -14.33
N GLU A 82 8.70 15.11 -13.39
CA GLU A 82 10.12 15.32 -13.65
C GLU A 82 10.96 14.40 -12.74
N PRO A 83 12.17 14.00 -13.16
CA PRO A 83 13.09 13.28 -12.28
C PRO A 83 13.34 14.02 -10.97
N ILE A 84 13.43 13.27 -9.88
CA ILE A 84 13.89 13.81 -8.60
C ILE A 84 15.36 14.24 -8.79
N PRO A 85 15.74 15.48 -8.42
CA PRO A 85 17.13 15.92 -8.49
C PRO A 85 18.05 14.94 -7.76
N ASP A 86 19.20 14.67 -8.38
CA ASP A 86 20.25 13.78 -7.85
C ASP A 86 19.85 12.29 -7.74
N ALA A 87 18.64 11.90 -8.18
CA ALA A 87 18.29 10.49 -8.29
C ALA A 87 19.08 9.82 -9.42
N ILE A 88 19.58 8.61 -9.15
CA ILE A 88 20.21 7.77 -10.17
C ILE A 88 19.10 7.15 -11.02
N PRO A 89 19.13 7.25 -12.37
CA PRO A 89 18.11 6.67 -13.22
C PRO A 89 18.07 5.14 -13.06
N ALA A 90 16.86 4.56 -13.06
CA ALA A 90 16.69 3.10 -12.97
C ALA A 90 17.36 2.37 -14.14
N LYS A 91 17.48 3.03 -15.30
CA LYS A 91 18.21 2.49 -16.45
C LYS A 91 18.71 3.61 -17.35
N SER A 92 19.96 3.50 -17.79
CA SER A 92 20.50 4.34 -18.87
C SER A 92 20.80 3.43 -20.08
N LYS A 93 20.41 3.85 -21.29
CA LYS A 93 20.73 3.11 -22.52
C LYS A 93 20.94 4.06 -23.70
N TRP A 94 21.79 3.65 -24.62
CA TRP A 94 21.85 4.27 -25.95
C TRP A 94 20.55 3.99 -26.72
N CYS A 95 19.98 5.03 -27.32
CA CYS A 95 18.90 4.94 -28.29
C CYS A 95 19.29 5.69 -29.57
N TRP A 96 18.41 5.67 -30.58
CA TRP A 96 18.64 6.28 -31.89
C TRP A 96 18.95 7.79 -31.83
N SER A 97 18.56 8.48 -30.75
CA SER A 97 18.84 9.90 -30.52
C SER A 97 19.98 10.16 -29.52
N GLY A 98 20.75 9.14 -29.12
CA GLY A 98 21.86 9.23 -28.17
C GLY A 98 21.62 8.50 -26.84
N TRP A 99 22.44 8.79 -25.82
CA TRP A 99 22.22 8.27 -24.46
C TRP A 99 20.94 8.84 -23.85
N GLY A 100 20.10 7.97 -23.28
CA GLY A 100 18.87 8.38 -22.62
C GLY A 100 18.68 7.68 -21.27
N ASP A 101 18.22 8.46 -20.29
CA ASP A 101 17.87 8.00 -18.96
C ASP A 101 16.39 7.65 -18.85
N TRP A 102 16.14 6.52 -18.19
CA TRP A 102 14.83 5.95 -17.97
C TRP A 102 14.57 5.87 -16.47
N TRP A 103 13.44 6.43 -16.07
CA TRP A 103 13.08 6.65 -14.69
C TRP A 103 11.86 5.83 -14.35
N SER A 104 11.87 5.23 -13.15
CA SER A 104 10.69 4.60 -12.57
C SER A 104 9.79 5.63 -11.89
N ALA A 105 8.56 5.23 -11.61
CA ALA A 105 7.56 6.08 -10.96
C ALA A 105 7.98 6.66 -9.59
N ASN A 106 8.78 5.93 -8.81
CA ASN A 106 9.33 6.38 -7.53
C ASN A 106 10.54 7.31 -7.66
N GLN A 107 11.09 7.48 -8.87
CA GLN A 107 12.22 8.38 -9.16
C GLN A 107 11.78 9.70 -9.78
N VAL A 108 10.47 9.93 -9.88
CA VAL A 108 9.90 11.14 -10.46
C VAL A 108 8.93 11.82 -9.50
N ARG A 109 8.73 13.12 -9.71
CA ARG A 109 7.83 13.97 -8.91
C ARG A 109 6.98 14.85 -9.82
N PRO A 110 5.82 15.36 -9.38
CA PRO A 110 5.02 16.29 -10.18
C PRO A 110 5.81 17.54 -10.58
N SER A 111 5.82 17.87 -11.88
CA SER A 111 6.49 19.05 -12.43
C SER A 111 5.79 20.35 -12.03
N GLY A 112 6.55 21.45 -11.89
CA GLY A 112 5.98 22.80 -11.76
C GLY A 112 5.35 23.15 -10.39
N ARG A 113 5.36 22.24 -9.42
CA ARG A 113 5.03 22.61 -8.03
C ARG A 113 6.23 23.31 -7.41
N ARG A 114 6.07 24.57 -7.01
CA ARG A 114 7.02 25.25 -6.11
C ARG A 114 7.33 24.30 -4.96
N ARG A 115 8.63 24.02 -4.74
CA ARG A 115 9.10 23.27 -3.57
C ARG A 115 8.51 23.98 -2.35
N ARG A 116 7.54 23.34 -1.68
CA ARG A 116 7.25 23.71 -0.31
C ARG A 116 8.48 23.28 0.49
N PRO A 117 9.02 24.13 1.37
CA PRO A 117 10.11 23.72 2.24
C PRO A 117 9.69 22.44 2.99
N PRO A 118 10.64 21.54 3.27
CA PRO A 118 10.34 20.35 4.06
C PRO A 118 9.66 20.78 5.36
N VAL A 119 8.46 20.22 5.60
CA VAL A 119 7.73 20.51 6.84
C VAL A 119 8.41 19.71 7.94
N VAL A 120 9.12 20.41 8.81
CA VAL A 120 9.67 19.81 10.03
C VAL A 120 8.50 19.48 10.96
N PRO A 121 8.32 18.21 11.36
CA PRO A 121 7.30 17.84 12.32
C PRO A 121 7.54 18.60 13.63
N VAL A 122 6.47 19.13 14.20
CA VAL A 122 6.49 19.67 15.57
C VAL A 122 6.26 18.50 16.51
N GLU A 123 6.98 18.49 17.63
CA GLU A 123 6.74 17.51 18.67
C GLU A 123 5.35 17.71 19.27
N VAL A 124 4.51 16.68 19.15
CA VAL A 124 3.16 16.68 19.71
C VAL A 124 3.09 15.59 20.79
N GLU A 125 2.53 15.94 21.94
CA GLU A 125 2.32 15.01 23.04
C GLU A 125 1.32 13.91 22.65
N ALA A 126 1.62 12.66 23.03
CA ALA A 126 0.81 11.48 22.75
C ALA A 126 -0.42 11.33 23.65
N THR A 127 -1.22 12.39 23.77
CA THR A 127 -2.52 12.32 24.46
C THR A 127 -3.53 11.54 23.61
N PRO A 128 -4.56 10.90 24.22
CA PRO A 128 -5.59 10.19 23.46
C PRO A 128 -6.28 11.05 22.39
N GLU A 129 -6.53 12.32 22.69
CA GLU A 129 -7.10 13.29 21.75
C GLU A 129 -6.19 13.57 20.55
N ASN A 130 -4.88 13.76 20.80
CA ASN A 130 -3.90 13.99 19.74
C ASN A 130 -3.73 12.75 18.86
N ILE A 131 -3.75 11.55 19.45
CA ILE A 131 -3.72 10.30 18.70
C ILE A 131 -4.97 10.19 17.81
N ALA A 132 -6.17 10.50 18.32
CA ALA A 132 -7.40 10.50 17.53
C ALA A 132 -7.33 11.47 16.34
N LYS A 133 -6.84 12.71 16.57
CA LYS A 133 -6.61 13.70 15.51
C LYS A 133 -5.59 13.21 14.49
N ALA A 134 -4.53 12.53 14.93
CA ALA A 134 -3.52 11.97 14.05
C ALA A 134 -4.09 10.84 13.15
N ILE A 135 -4.86 9.91 13.73
CA ILE A 135 -5.57 8.83 13.02
C ILE A 135 -6.47 9.43 11.94
N PHE A 136 -7.24 10.47 12.28
CA PHE A 136 -8.08 11.18 11.31
C PHE A 136 -7.27 11.77 10.15
N ALA A 137 -6.17 12.48 10.46
CA ALA A 137 -5.32 13.10 9.45
C ALA A 137 -4.70 12.07 8.49
N VAL A 138 -4.19 10.94 8.99
CA VAL A 138 -3.63 9.88 8.13
C VAL A 138 -4.71 9.14 7.34
N ASN A 139 -5.89 8.90 7.91
CA ASN A 139 -7.01 8.25 7.20
C ASN A 139 -7.51 9.12 6.03
N ARG A 140 -7.65 10.44 6.26
CA ARG A 140 -7.99 11.40 5.21
C ARG A 140 -6.93 11.44 4.11
N ALA A 141 -5.66 11.40 4.48
CA ALA A 141 -4.56 11.31 3.52
C ALA A 141 -4.59 9.99 2.73
N ALA A 142 -4.90 8.86 3.39
CA ALA A 142 -5.05 7.55 2.75
C ALA A 142 -6.17 7.55 1.70
N LYS A 143 -7.32 8.18 2.00
CA LYS A 143 -8.43 8.35 1.04
C LYS A 143 -8.00 9.17 -0.18
N ARG A 144 -7.30 10.30 0.03
CA ARG A 144 -6.73 11.08 -1.09
C ARG A 144 -5.75 10.26 -1.94
N ARG A 145 -4.94 9.39 -1.30
CA ARG A 145 -4.04 8.47 -2.02
C ARG A 145 -4.80 7.40 -2.79
N ARG A 146 -5.88 6.84 -2.25
CA ARG A 146 -6.78 5.91 -2.96
C ARG A 146 -7.35 6.55 -4.23
N ASP A 147 -7.84 7.77 -4.12
CA ASP A 147 -8.44 8.48 -5.24
C ASP A 147 -7.37 8.82 -6.30
N ALA A 148 -6.16 9.22 -5.86
CA ALA A 148 -5.01 9.44 -6.74
C ALA A 148 -4.53 8.15 -7.42
N ALA A 149 -4.48 7.02 -6.70
CA ALA A 149 -4.15 5.70 -7.28
C ALA A 149 -5.14 5.33 -8.38
N SER A 150 -6.44 5.49 -8.11
CA SER A 150 -7.51 5.21 -9.09
C SER A 150 -7.41 6.14 -10.31
N ALA A 151 -7.13 7.42 -10.10
CA ALA A 151 -6.96 8.39 -11.18
C ALA A 151 -5.75 8.08 -12.07
N THR A 152 -4.61 7.73 -11.47
CA THR A 152 -3.36 7.41 -12.18
C THR A 152 -3.44 6.05 -12.88
N TYR A 153 -4.12 5.07 -12.28
CA TYR A 153 -4.41 3.78 -12.89
C TYR A 153 -5.26 3.93 -14.16
N ARG A 154 -6.35 4.72 -14.12
CA ARG A 154 -7.18 5.02 -15.31
C ARG A 154 -6.39 5.69 -16.44
N ARG A 155 -5.32 6.41 -16.11
CA ARG A 155 -4.38 7.03 -17.06
C ARG A 155 -3.25 6.08 -17.49
N LYS A 156 -3.33 4.79 -17.13
CA LYS A 156 -2.33 3.75 -17.42
C LYS A 156 -0.93 4.07 -16.85
N MET A 157 -0.85 4.88 -15.79
CA MET A 157 0.39 5.19 -15.07
C MET A 157 0.56 4.24 -13.90
N TYR A 158 0.72 2.95 -14.19
CA TYR A 158 0.62 1.88 -13.19
C TYR A 158 1.68 1.99 -12.09
N GLY A 159 2.89 2.45 -12.41
CA GLY A 159 3.93 2.66 -11.40
C GLY A 159 3.55 3.72 -10.36
N ILE A 160 2.95 4.84 -10.80
CA ILE A 160 2.50 5.91 -9.90
C ILE A 160 1.27 5.46 -9.10
N ALA A 161 0.35 4.73 -9.75
CA ALA A 161 -0.81 4.14 -9.08
C ALA A 161 -0.39 3.20 -7.95
N ARG A 162 0.61 2.35 -8.20
CA ARG A 162 1.21 1.45 -7.22
C ARG A 162 1.85 2.21 -6.07
N GLU A 163 2.62 3.26 -6.35
CA GLU A 163 3.21 4.11 -5.32
C GLU A 163 2.14 4.73 -4.41
N HIS A 164 1.05 5.25 -4.99
CA HIS A 164 -0.07 5.75 -4.21
C HIS A 164 -0.77 4.65 -3.38
N ALA A 165 -0.87 3.42 -3.90
CA ALA A 165 -1.42 2.29 -3.17
C ALA A 165 -0.52 1.88 -1.97
N PHE A 166 0.81 1.91 -2.14
CA PHE A 166 1.75 1.65 -1.04
C PHE A 166 1.64 2.70 0.05
N VAL A 167 1.70 3.99 -0.30
CA VAL A 167 1.56 5.08 0.69
C VAL A 167 0.20 5.03 1.39
N LYS A 168 -0.87 4.64 0.69
CA LYS A 168 -2.20 4.39 1.30
C LYS A 168 -2.10 3.29 2.37
N ARG A 169 -1.45 2.16 2.05
CA ARG A 169 -1.26 1.04 3.00
C ARG A 169 -0.48 1.49 4.23
N ASP A 170 0.62 2.21 4.05
CA ASP A 170 1.41 2.75 5.17
C ASP A 170 0.56 3.62 6.11
N TYR A 171 -0.31 4.47 5.56
CA TYR A 171 -1.22 5.29 6.38
C TYR A 171 -2.28 4.46 7.11
N TYR A 172 -2.74 3.35 6.53
CA TYR A 172 -3.64 2.43 7.23
C TYR A 172 -2.92 1.64 8.33
N ASP A 173 -1.65 1.27 8.14
CA ASP A 173 -0.86 0.67 9.20
C ASP A 173 -0.69 1.62 10.39
N LEU A 174 -0.41 2.91 10.12
CA LEU A 174 -0.33 3.93 11.18
C LEU A 174 -1.68 4.17 11.87
N LYS A 175 -2.77 4.21 11.10
CA LYS A 175 -4.14 4.31 11.62
C LYS A 175 -4.42 3.17 12.59
N ASP A 176 -4.19 1.92 12.18
CA ASP A 176 -4.44 0.75 13.00
C ASP A 176 -3.54 0.71 14.24
N ARG A 177 -2.30 1.18 14.15
CA ARG A 177 -1.42 1.31 15.32
C ARG A 177 -2.00 2.27 16.36
N GLY A 178 -2.48 3.43 15.93
CA GLY A 178 -3.15 4.39 16.82
C GLY A 178 -4.42 3.82 17.43
N VAL A 179 -5.26 3.13 16.64
CA VAL A 179 -6.48 2.47 17.13
C VAL A 179 -6.15 1.40 18.18
N ALA A 180 -5.16 0.54 17.93
CA ALA A 180 -4.75 -0.50 18.85
C ALA A 180 -4.32 0.07 20.22
N LEU A 181 -3.51 1.13 20.21
CA LEU A 181 -3.10 1.80 21.45
C LEU A 181 -4.30 2.36 22.21
N LEU A 182 -5.18 3.10 21.54
CA LEU A 182 -6.35 3.71 22.18
C LEU A 182 -7.32 2.67 22.74
N ALA A 183 -7.52 1.57 22.02
CA ALA A 183 -8.32 0.44 22.48
C ALA A 183 -7.72 -0.19 23.74
N ARG A 184 -6.40 -0.42 23.74
CA ARG A 184 -5.69 -1.01 24.89
C ARG A 184 -5.83 -0.18 26.17
N ILE A 185 -5.82 1.16 26.05
CA ILE A 185 -5.98 2.06 27.21
C ILE A 185 -7.45 2.38 27.53
N GLY A 186 -8.41 1.70 26.90
CA GLY A 186 -9.85 1.89 27.14
C GLY A 186 -10.43 3.19 26.58
N MET A 187 -9.72 3.87 25.67
CA MET A 187 -10.14 5.13 25.05
C MET A 187 -10.81 4.94 23.68
N ALA A 188 -10.71 3.74 23.10
CA ALA A 188 -11.44 3.35 21.90
C ALA A 188 -12.42 2.22 22.20
N GLU A 189 -13.65 2.36 21.72
CA GLU A 189 -14.70 1.36 21.86
C GLU A 189 -15.02 0.75 20.49
N ALA A 190 -14.99 -0.58 20.39
CA ALA A 190 -15.49 -1.28 19.22
C ALA A 190 -17.03 -1.30 19.26
N SER A 191 -17.67 -0.90 18.18
CA SER A 191 -19.12 -0.68 18.16
C SER A 191 -19.87 -1.67 17.28
N ASP A 192 -19.64 -1.60 15.97
CA ASP A 192 -20.38 -2.38 14.98
C ASP A 192 -19.48 -2.76 13.80
N LEU A 193 -19.98 -3.66 12.94
CA LEU A 193 -19.35 -3.95 11.65
C LEU A 193 -19.98 -3.12 10.55
N HIS A 194 -19.13 -2.50 9.73
CA HIS A 194 -19.55 -1.85 8.51
C HIS A 194 -18.61 -2.24 7.36
N GLY A 195 -19.18 -2.80 6.28
CA GLY A 195 -18.42 -3.28 5.13
C GLY A 195 -17.41 -4.39 5.48
N GLY A 196 -17.72 -5.23 6.48
CA GLY A 196 -16.83 -6.30 6.96
C GLY A 196 -15.65 -5.82 7.82
N LEU A 197 -15.68 -4.57 8.29
CA LEU A 197 -14.66 -3.96 9.13
C LEU A 197 -15.27 -3.48 10.44
N TRP A 198 -14.49 -3.54 11.52
CA TRP A 198 -14.91 -3.00 12.80
C TRP A 198 -14.88 -1.48 12.80
N VAL A 199 -15.95 -0.89 13.31
CA VAL A 199 -16.07 0.53 13.61
C VAL A 199 -15.61 0.77 15.03
N TRP A 200 -14.50 1.51 15.16
CA TRP A 200 -13.93 1.96 16.43
C TRP A 200 -14.33 3.42 16.68
N LYS A 201 -14.93 3.68 17.84
CA LYS A 201 -15.32 5.00 18.33
C LYS A 201 -14.24 5.53 19.27
N VAL A 202 -13.76 6.74 19.02
CA VAL A 202 -12.78 7.45 19.86
C VAL A 202 -13.18 8.90 19.96
N ALA A 203 -13.59 9.35 21.15
CA ALA A 203 -14.16 10.69 21.33
C ALA A 203 -15.27 10.94 20.27
N ASN A 204 -15.12 11.98 19.44
CA ASN A 204 -16.07 12.32 18.37
C ASN A 204 -15.72 11.71 17.01
N TYR A 205 -14.78 10.76 16.95
CA TYR A 205 -14.33 10.12 15.72
C TYR A 205 -14.81 8.68 15.62
N ARG A 206 -15.08 8.23 14.38
CA ARG A 206 -15.35 6.84 14.04
C ARG A 206 -14.37 6.38 12.96
N PHE A 207 -13.75 5.22 13.16
CA PHE A 207 -12.76 4.68 12.25
C PHE A 207 -13.08 3.24 11.88
N HIS A 208 -13.03 2.92 10.60
CA HIS A 208 -13.05 1.53 10.14
C HIS A 208 -11.65 0.95 10.30
N SER A 209 -11.51 -0.21 10.96
CA SER A 209 -10.25 -0.92 11.12
C SER A 209 -10.43 -2.42 10.86
N THR A 210 -9.34 -3.06 10.44
CA THR A 210 -9.27 -4.52 10.38
C THR A 210 -9.02 -5.14 11.75
N LEU A 211 -8.71 -4.34 12.77
CA LEU A 211 -8.52 -4.84 14.13
C LEU A 211 -9.86 -5.20 14.75
N SER A 212 -9.96 -6.44 15.22
CA SER A 212 -11.10 -7.00 15.95
C SER A 212 -10.69 -7.26 17.41
N PRO A 213 -11.51 -6.89 18.40
CA PRO A 213 -11.30 -7.33 19.77
C PRO A 213 -11.26 -8.86 19.84
N LYS A 214 -10.36 -9.42 20.66
CA LYS A 214 -10.26 -10.87 20.86
C LYS A 214 -11.47 -11.41 21.61
N GLY A 215 -11.99 -12.54 21.16
CA GLY A 215 -13.06 -13.27 21.85
C GLY A 215 -14.44 -12.59 21.80
N LEU A 216 -14.58 -11.49 21.06
CA LEU A 216 -15.87 -10.88 20.78
C LEU A 216 -16.43 -11.48 19.49
N THR A 217 -17.53 -12.21 19.63
CA THR A 217 -18.33 -12.62 18.49
C THR A 217 -19.09 -11.41 17.96
N ILE A 218 -19.14 -11.33 16.63
CA ILE A 218 -19.75 -10.24 15.88
C ILE A 218 -21.24 -10.19 16.24
N PRO A 219 -21.76 -9.08 16.81
CA PRO A 219 -23.19 -8.81 16.73
C PRO A 219 -23.48 -8.58 15.25
N GLU A 220 -24.28 -9.45 14.62
CA GLU A 220 -24.85 -9.14 13.31
C GLU A 220 -25.65 -7.84 13.49
N ALA A 221 -25.12 -6.74 12.95
CA ALA A 221 -25.81 -5.47 12.99
C ALA A 221 -27.17 -5.66 12.30
N ALA A 222 -28.25 -5.31 12.99
CA ALA A 222 -29.56 -5.22 12.37
C ALA A 222 -29.45 -4.28 11.16
N ALA A 223 -29.79 -4.79 9.98
CA ALA A 223 -29.48 -4.18 8.68
C ALA A 223 -30.10 -2.79 8.41
N ASP A 224 -30.82 -2.20 9.38
CA ASP A 224 -31.84 -1.18 9.08
C ASP A 224 -31.73 0.12 9.88
N GLN A 225 -30.55 0.51 10.39
CA GLN A 225 -30.35 1.88 10.89
C GLN A 225 -29.08 2.51 10.30
N GLU A 226 -29.10 2.71 8.99
CA GLU A 226 -28.21 3.69 8.34
C GLU A 226 -28.65 5.11 8.70
N GLU A 227 -28.23 5.62 9.86
CA GLU A 227 -27.97 7.05 9.92
C GLU A 227 -26.76 7.33 9.02
N PHE A 228 -27.05 7.75 7.80
CA PHE A 228 -26.09 8.29 6.84
C PHE A 228 -25.24 9.37 7.52
N PHE A 229 -24.01 9.02 7.92
CA PHE A 229 -23.08 9.99 8.48
C PHE A 229 -22.09 10.44 7.43
N ALA A 230 -22.35 11.64 6.88
CA ALA A 230 -21.45 12.33 5.99
C ALA A 230 -20.12 12.57 6.71
N GLU A 231 -19.08 11.96 6.15
CA GLU A 231 -17.68 12.16 6.50
C GLU A 231 -17.39 13.65 6.73
N ALA A 232 -17.10 14.01 7.98
CA ALA A 232 -16.91 15.38 8.42
C ALA A 232 -15.96 16.16 7.50
N LYS A 233 -16.49 17.22 6.88
CA LYS A 233 -15.73 18.42 6.49
C LYS A 233 -16.53 19.62 7.00
N PRO A 234 -15.89 20.53 7.75
CA PRO A 234 -14.90 21.42 7.17
C PRO A 234 -13.55 21.45 7.89
N VAL A 235 -12.62 22.18 7.26
CA VAL A 235 -11.26 22.53 7.71
C VAL A 235 -11.38 23.49 8.90
N GLU A 236 -11.55 22.96 10.11
CA GLU A 236 -11.41 23.79 11.30
C GLU A 236 -9.95 23.90 11.73
N ARG A 237 -9.67 24.96 12.49
CA ARG A 237 -8.36 25.42 12.98
C ARG A 237 -7.60 24.41 13.88
N GLY A 238 -8.07 23.17 13.97
CA GLY A 238 -7.56 22.10 14.83
C GLY A 238 -7.15 20.80 14.13
N GLU A 239 -7.18 20.73 12.78
CA GLU A 239 -6.65 19.57 12.07
C GLU A 239 -5.13 19.46 12.21
N MET A 240 -4.65 18.31 12.69
CA MET A 240 -3.22 18.01 12.79
C MET A 240 -2.58 17.95 11.39
N ARG A 241 -1.42 18.58 11.21
CA ARG A 241 -0.69 18.49 9.95
C ARG A 241 -0.26 17.04 9.72
N LEU A 242 -0.35 16.56 8.48
CA LEU A 242 -0.01 15.17 8.15
C LEU A 242 1.41 14.78 8.59
N ALA A 243 2.37 15.70 8.51
CA ALA A 243 3.75 15.46 8.95
C ALA A 243 3.81 15.18 10.47
N ASP A 244 3.11 15.98 11.28
CA ASP A 244 3.04 15.81 12.74
C ASP A 244 2.29 14.51 13.09
N ALA A 245 1.18 14.22 12.40
CA ALA A 245 0.40 12.99 12.60
C ALA A 245 1.21 11.72 12.32
N VAL A 246 1.96 11.70 11.20
CA VAL A 246 2.84 10.59 10.87
C VAL A 246 3.97 10.46 11.89
N ALA A 247 4.58 11.57 12.31
CA ALA A 247 5.64 11.55 13.31
C ALA A 247 5.15 11.02 14.66
N LEU A 248 3.98 11.46 15.12
CA LEU A 248 3.35 11.01 16.35
C LEU A 248 3.04 9.51 16.30
N LEU A 249 2.29 9.05 15.28
CA LEU A 249 1.87 7.64 15.19
C LEU A 249 3.04 6.66 15.01
N LYS A 250 4.14 7.09 14.37
CA LYS A 250 5.35 6.27 14.24
C LYS A 250 6.07 6.02 15.56
N LYS A 251 5.98 6.95 16.51
CA LYS A 251 6.60 6.84 17.86
C LYS A 251 5.81 5.93 18.80
N LEU A 252 4.56 5.61 18.49
CA LEU A 252 3.73 4.75 19.33
C LEU A 252 4.23 3.30 19.31
N ASP A 253 4.12 2.64 20.46
CA ASP A 253 4.26 1.20 20.57
C ASP A 253 3.21 0.46 19.72
N ASP A 254 3.59 -0.70 19.20
CA ASP A 254 2.74 -1.46 18.28
C ASP A 254 1.98 -2.59 19.00
N PHE A 255 0.75 -2.28 19.43
CA PHE A 255 -0.13 -3.23 20.12
C PHE A 255 -1.05 -4.01 19.18
N ARG A 256 -0.87 -3.93 17.85
CA ARG A 256 -1.78 -4.57 16.89
C ARG A 256 -1.86 -6.09 17.01
N GLY A 257 -0.83 -6.74 17.58
CA GLY A 257 -0.83 -8.20 17.82
C GLY A 257 -1.78 -8.65 18.95
N GLU A 258 -2.33 -7.72 19.72
CA GLU A 258 -3.30 -8.00 20.78
C GLU A 258 -4.72 -8.18 20.24
N PHE A 259 -4.94 -7.87 18.96
CA PHE A 259 -6.23 -7.90 18.29
C PHE A 259 -6.22 -8.95 17.19
N ASP A 260 -7.40 -9.53 16.91
CA ASP A 260 -7.59 -10.36 15.72
C ASP A 260 -7.73 -9.47 14.48
N ARG A 261 -7.60 -10.06 13.27
CA ARG A 261 -7.78 -9.34 12.01
C ARG A 261 -8.98 -9.84 11.23
N VAL A 262 -9.91 -8.94 10.92
CA VAL A 262 -11.03 -9.18 10.01
C VAL A 262 -10.71 -8.67 8.60
N GLY A 263 -11.14 -9.42 7.58
CA GLY A 263 -10.96 -9.06 6.17
C GLY A 263 -9.62 -9.49 5.55
N GLY A 264 -9.65 -9.79 4.24
CA GLY A 264 -8.45 -10.05 3.44
C GLY A 264 -7.59 -8.79 3.30
N CYS A 265 -6.28 -8.95 3.43
CA CYS A 265 -5.25 -7.91 3.42
C CYS A 265 -5.51 -6.74 2.43
N TRP A 266 -5.46 -5.49 2.92
CA TRP A 266 -5.58 -4.24 2.13
C TRP A 266 -4.54 -4.06 1.04
#